data_AF-A0A198A4I1-F1
#
_entry.id   AF-A0A198A4I1-F1
#
_cell.length_a   1.000
_cell.length_b   1.000
_cell.length_c   1.000
_cell.angle_alpha   90.00
_cell.angle_beta   90.00
_cell.angle_gamma   90.00
#
_symmetry.space_group_name_H-M   'P 1'
#
loop_
_entity.id
_entity.type
_entity.pdbx_description
1 polymer ?
#
loop_
_entity_poly.entity_id
_entity_poly.type
_entity_poly.pdbx_seq_one_letter_code
_entity_poly.pdbx_strand_id
1 'polypeptide(L)'
;MLWNCEGPTTMNLIHYYREQFIELISLFEPTWEEDPFYKYGFRWNAITSKVYKEFFQMTQVQDEPLYLMYALELPEKYKNTNISEVVKKESSCYELSMYYYSSKILLISCVSIENLQQTSLGFLNQARGEIIDLVFSAIQLKDM
;
A
#
# COMPACT_ATOMS: atom_id res chain seq x y z
N MET A 1 7.83 21.14 43.96
CA MET A 1 8.67 21.67 42.87
C MET A 1 8.71 20.59 41.81
N LEU A 2 7.80 20.69 40.84
CA LEU A 2 7.60 19.69 39.79
C LEU A 2 8.66 19.89 38.72
N TRP A 3 9.32 18.80 38.33
CA TRP A 3 10.29 18.79 37.24
C TRP A 3 9.54 18.92 35.92
N ASN A 4 9.66 20.08 35.29
CA ASN A 4 9.30 20.27 33.88
C ASN A 4 10.38 19.61 33.04
N CYS A 5 10.05 18.46 32.44
CA CYS A 5 10.77 17.89 31.32
C CYS A 5 9.91 18.09 30.07
N GLU A 6 9.94 19.29 29.49
CA GLU A 6 9.60 19.46 28.08
C GLU A 6 10.75 18.86 27.28
N GLY A 7 10.58 17.59 26.88
CA GLY A 7 11.47 16.94 25.92
C GLY A 7 11.30 17.54 24.52
N PRO A 8 12.30 17.39 23.64
CA PRO A 8 12.22 17.86 22.26
C PRO A 8 11.03 17.20 21.57
N THR A 9 10.28 17.95 20.76
CA THR A 9 9.13 17.50 19.98
C THR A 9 9.43 16.15 19.30
N THR A 10 8.90 15.07 19.88
CA THR A 10 9.01 13.72 19.32
C THR A 10 8.26 13.74 17.99
N MET A 11 8.98 13.94 16.89
CA MET A 11 8.41 13.82 15.55
C MET A 11 7.85 12.41 15.45
N ASN A 12 6.52 12.30 15.39
CA ASN A 12 5.85 11.02 15.28
C ASN A 12 6.33 10.32 14.00
N LEU A 13 6.84 9.09 14.12
CA LEU A 13 7.54 8.35 13.06
C LEU A 13 6.75 8.28 11.76
N ILE A 14 5.43 8.14 11.84
CA ILE A 14 4.54 8.16 10.67
C ILE A 14 4.58 9.50 9.91
N HIS A 15 4.76 10.63 10.60
CA HIS A 15 4.90 11.94 9.97
C HIS A 15 6.27 12.07 9.29
N TYR A 16 7.32 11.53 9.88
CA TYR A 16 8.64 11.49 9.22
C TYR A 16 8.58 10.76 7.88
N TYR A 17 8.00 9.55 7.84
CA TYR A 17 7.83 8.80 6.59
C TYR A 17 6.88 9.48 5.61
N ARG A 18 5.82 10.15 6.09
CA ARG A 18 4.93 10.96 5.26
C ARG A 18 5.67 12.07 4.54
N GLU A 19 6.44 12.90 5.25
CA GLU A 19 7.17 14.01 4.63
C GLU A 19 8.20 13.51 3.60
N GLN A 20 8.93 12.44 3.94
CA GLN A 20 9.84 11.78 3.00
C GLN A 20 9.11 11.26 1.76
N PHE A 21 7.93 10.66 1.94
CA PHE A 21 7.14 10.18 0.82
C PHE A 21 6.67 11.32 -0.08
N ILE A 22 6.13 12.41 0.49
CA ILE A 22 5.67 13.60 -0.24
C ILE A 22 6.80 14.20 -1.07
N GLU A 23 7.99 14.36 -0.49
CA GLU A 23 9.16 14.86 -1.21
C GLU A 23 9.49 13.95 -2.41
N LEU A 24 9.57 12.64 -2.19
CA LEU A 24 9.91 11.67 -3.23
C LEU A 24 8.88 11.61 -4.36
N ILE A 25 7.57 11.55 -4.06
CA ILE A 25 6.54 11.51 -5.10
C ILE A 25 6.50 12.82 -5.89
N SER A 26 6.79 13.97 -5.28
CA SER A 26 6.82 15.24 -6.01
C SER A 26 7.90 15.28 -7.10
N LEU A 27 8.99 14.53 -6.91
CA LEU A 27 10.11 14.45 -7.84
C LEU A 27 9.93 13.36 -8.90
N PHE A 28 9.40 12.19 -8.50
CA PHE A 28 9.42 10.99 -9.33
C PHE A 28 8.03 10.54 -9.82
N GLU A 29 6.97 10.77 -9.05
CA GLU A 29 5.60 10.31 -9.36
C GLU A 29 4.54 11.35 -8.94
N PRO A 30 4.40 12.47 -9.65
CA PRO A 30 3.53 13.59 -9.24
C PRO A 30 2.02 13.32 -9.43
N THR A 31 1.63 12.07 -9.64
CA THR A 31 0.25 11.62 -9.85
C THR A 31 -0.41 11.08 -8.59
N TRP A 32 0.24 11.15 -7.44
CA TRP A 32 -0.31 10.72 -6.14
C TRP A 32 -0.94 11.90 -5.39
N GLU A 33 -2.21 11.76 -5.02
CA GLU A 33 -2.93 12.76 -4.22
C GLU A 33 -3.30 12.20 -2.85
N GLU A 34 -2.96 12.93 -1.80
CA GLU A 34 -3.33 12.59 -0.43
C GLU A 34 -4.84 12.72 -0.22
N ASP A 35 -5.46 11.74 0.45
CA ASP A 35 -6.86 11.80 0.88
C ASP A 35 -6.95 12.48 2.26
N PRO A 36 -7.40 13.76 2.34
CA PRO A 36 -7.49 14.47 3.61
C PRO A 36 -8.59 13.93 4.53
N PHE A 37 -9.47 13.06 4.04
CA PHE A 37 -10.57 12.47 4.81
C PHE A 37 -10.25 11.08 5.37
N TYR A 38 -9.09 10.52 5.05
CA TYR A 38 -8.67 9.23 5.59
C TYR A 38 -8.32 9.35 7.08
N LYS A 39 -8.91 8.48 7.92
CA LYS A 39 -8.84 8.61 9.39
C LYS A 39 -7.82 7.68 10.06
N TYR A 40 -7.25 6.73 9.32
CA TYR A 40 -6.44 5.64 9.88
C TYR A 40 -4.97 5.78 9.48
N GLY A 41 -4.42 6.99 9.64
CA GLY A 41 -3.08 7.37 9.18
C GLY A 41 -3.14 8.21 7.90
N PHE A 42 -2.26 7.96 6.96
CA PHE A 42 -2.19 8.69 5.68
C PHE A 42 -2.49 7.78 4.51
N ARG A 43 -3.20 8.31 3.51
CA ARG A 43 -3.48 7.58 2.27
C ARG A 43 -3.28 8.51 1.08
N TRP A 44 -2.65 7.98 0.05
CA TRP A 44 -2.60 8.59 -1.28
C TRP A 44 -3.34 7.72 -2.27
N ASN A 45 -3.98 8.35 -3.25
CA ASN A 45 -4.62 7.69 -4.37
C ASN A 45 -3.87 8.11 -5.64
N ALA A 46 -3.57 7.17 -6.52
CA ALA A 46 -2.99 7.53 -7.80
C ALA A 46 -4.07 8.06 -8.76
N ILE A 47 -3.77 9.14 -9.45
CA ILE A 47 -4.57 9.66 -10.57
C ILE A 47 -4.23 8.84 -11.81
N THR A 48 -4.91 7.70 -12.00
CA THR A 48 -4.64 6.76 -13.10
C THR A 48 -5.80 6.68 -14.08
N SER A 49 -5.53 6.07 -15.24
CA SER A 49 -6.59 5.71 -16.19
C SER A 49 -7.54 4.68 -15.55
N LYS A 50 -8.84 4.82 -15.84
CA LYS A 50 -9.98 4.26 -15.08
C LYS A 50 -10.05 2.74 -14.87
N VAL A 51 -9.07 1.96 -15.34
CA VAL A 51 -9.15 0.48 -15.33
C VAL A 51 -8.90 -0.09 -13.93
N TYR A 52 -7.98 0.50 -13.17
CA TYR A 52 -7.64 0.08 -11.80
C TYR A 52 -7.55 1.29 -10.89
N LYS A 53 -7.77 1.10 -9.59
CA LYS A 53 -7.48 2.12 -8.59
C LYS A 53 -6.31 1.68 -7.73
N GLU A 54 -5.37 2.59 -7.53
CA GLU A 54 -4.19 2.36 -6.71
C GLU A 54 -4.26 3.23 -5.46
N PHE A 55 -3.88 2.64 -4.34
CA PHE A 55 -3.80 3.32 -3.06
C PHE A 55 -2.46 3.01 -2.41
N PHE A 56 -1.87 4.01 -1.79
CA PHE A 56 -0.73 3.85 -0.90
C PHE A 56 -1.12 4.35 0.48
N GLN A 57 -0.81 3.59 1.52
CA GLN A 57 -1.24 3.88 2.89
C GLN A 57 -0.09 3.74 3.86
N MET A 58 -0.09 4.62 4.85
CA MET A 58 0.73 4.53 6.05
C MET A 58 -0.20 4.46 7.25
N THR A 59 -0.13 3.39 8.03
CA THR A 59 -0.99 3.20 9.20
C THR A 59 -0.19 2.74 10.40
N GLN A 60 -0.54 3.26 11.57
CA GLN A 60 0.04 2.84 12.83
C GLN A 60 -1.09 2.74 13.85
N VAL A 61 -1.35 1.51 14.30
CA VAL A 61 -2.27 1.25 15.41
C VAL A 61 -1.47 1.41 16.71
N GLN A 62 -2.14 1.76 17.81
CA GLN A 62 -1.51 1.87 19.11
C GLN A 62 -0.78 0.56 19.46
N ASP A 63 0.48 0.68 19.89
CA ASP A 63 1.37 -0.43 20.26
C ASP A 63 1.74 -1.40 19.13
N GLU A 64 1.42 -1.05 17.88
CA GLU A 64 1.83 -1.78 16.67
C GLU A 64 2.88 -0.98 15.87
N PRO A 65 3.74 -1.66 15.09
CA PRO A 65 4.67 -0.96 14.22
C PRO A 65 3.92 -0.19 13.12
N LEU A 66 4.59 0.81 12.55
CA LEU A 66 4.08 1.51 11.38
C LEU A 66 4.14 0.56 10.18
N TYR A 67 3.03 0.43 9.45
CA TYR A 67 2.95 -0.34 8.22
C TYR A 67 2.81 0.56 7.01
N LEU A 68 3.53 0.19 5.94
CA LEU A 68 3.31 0.69 4.60
C LEU A 68 2.47 -0.33 3.84
N MET A 69 1.48 0.14 3.08
CA MET A 69 0.60 -0.72 2.30
C MET A 69 0.40 -0.14 0.91
N TYR A 70 0.65 -0.94 -0.12
CA TYR A 70 0.20 -0.66 -1.48
C TYR A 70 -1.00 -1.55 -1.79
N ALA A 71 -2.03 -0.97 -2.37
CA ALA A 71 -3.24 -1.70 -2.73
C ALA A 71 -3.68 -1.41 -4.17
N LEU A 72 -4.09 -2.46 -4.87
CA LEU A 72 -4.67 -2.39 -6.21
C LEU A 72 -6.10 -2.95 -6.19
N GLU A 73 -7.05 -2.11 -6.57
CA GLU A 73 -8.45 -2.49 -6.75
C GLU A 73 -8.68 -3.00 -8.17
N LEU A 74 -9.09 -4.25 -8.28
CA LEU A 74 -9.41 -4.91 -9.54
C LEU A 74 -10.93 -4.95 -9.80
N PRO A 75 -11.35 -4.84 -11.06
CA PRO A 75 -12.75 -4.97 -11.45
C PRO A 75 -13.26 -6.40 -11.28
N GLU A 76 -14.59 -6.54 -11.25
CA GLU A 76 -15.29 -7.81 -10.99
C GLU A 76 -14.84 -8.99 -11.86
N LYS A 77 -14.49 -8.72 -13.12
CA LYS A 77 -14.06 -9.75 -14.07
C LYS A 77 -12.92 -10.63 -13.55
N TYR A 78 -12.06 -10.11 -12.67
CA TYR A 78 -10.96 -10.87 -12.07
C TYR A 78 -11.42 -11.95 -11.07
N LYS A 79 -12.67 -11.91 -10.60
CA LYS A 79 -13.23 -12.99 -9.77
C LYS A 79 -13.37 -14.31 -10.54
N ASN A 80 -13.47 -14.23 -11.87
CA ASN A 80 -13.64 -15.38 -12.75
C ASN A 80 -12.31 -15.87 -13.35
N THR A 81 -11.18 -15.41 -12.82
CA THR A 81 -9.85 -15.85 -13.26
C THR A 81 -9.16 -16.70 -12.19
N ASN A 82 -7.95 -17.16 -12.48
CA ASN A 82 -7.08 -17.90 -11.56
C ASN A 82 -6.31 -16.99 -10.58
N ILE A 83 -6.68 -15.70 -10.40
CA ILE A 83 -5.96 -14.74 -9.53
C ILE A 83 -5.75 -15.27 -8.11
N SER A 84 -6.75 -15.95 -7.54
CA SER A 84 -6.66 -16.51 -6.19
C SER A 84 -5.58 -17.58 -6.06
N GLU A 85 -5.33 -18.34 -7.12
CA GLU A 85 -4.33 -19.41 -7.15
C GLU A 85 -2.93 -18.84 -7.36
N VAL A 86 -2.82 -17.83 -8.21
CA VAL A 86 -1.58 -17.09 -8.47
C VAL A 86 -1.09 -16.42 -7.18
N VAL A 87 -1.94 -15.66 -6.50
CA VAL A 87 -1.63 -15.01 -5.21
C VAL A 87 -1.18 -16.01 -4.14
N LYS A 88 -1.81 -17.19 -4.07
CA LYS A 88 -1.46 -18.23 -3.08
C LYS A 88 -0.10 -18.89 -3.32
N LYS A 89 0.38 -18.89 -4.56
CA LYS A 89 1.65 -19.53 -4.96
C LYS A 89 2.80 -18.53 -4.97
N GLU A 90 2.51 -17.24 -4.89
CA GLU A 90 3.52 -16.19 -4.94
C GLU A 90 4.42 -16.21 -3.72
N SER A 91 5.71 -15.96 -3.95
CA SER A 91 6.71 -15.82 -2.89
C SER A 91 7.17 -14.37 -2.84
N SER A 92 6.36 -13.51 -2.24
CA SER A 92 6.73 -12.10 -2.02
C SER A 92 7.60 -11.94 -0.77
N CYS A 93 8.48 -10.93 -0.79
CA CYS A 93 9.18 -10.46 0.41
C CYS A 93 8.29 -9.57 1.32
N TYR A 94 7.06 -9.30 0.87
CA TYR A 94 6.01 -8.57 1.58
C TYR A 94 4.87 -9.49 1.98
N GLU A 95 4.07 -9.02 2.92
CA GLU A 95 2.82 -9.68 3.26
C GLU A 95 1.78 -9.36 2.18
N LEU A 96 1.49 -10.36 1.34
CA LEU A 96 0.49 -10.28 0.28
C LEU A 96 -0.87 -10.79 0.78
N SER A 97 -1.91 -10.00 0.59
CA SER A 97 -3.29 -10.38 0.93
C SER A 97 -4.27 -10.00 -0.16
N MET A 98 -5.38 -10.73 -0.22
CA MET A 98 -6.44 -10.53 -1.20
C MET A 98 -7.81 -10.55 -0.51
N TYR A 99 -8.59 -9.51 -0.76
CA TYR A 99 -9.94 -9.36 -0.21
C TYR A 99 -10.98 -9.28 -1.32
N TYR A 100 -12.11 -9.95 -1.12
CA TYR A 100 -13.30 -9.79 -1.94
C TYR A 100 -14.21 -8.75 -1.27
N TYR A 101 -14.48 -7.65 -1.95
CA TYR A 101 -15.36 -6.60 -1.44
C TYR A 101 -16.36 -6.17 -2.51
N SER A 102 -17.66 -6.39 -2.24
CA SER A 102 -18.74 -6.10 -3.19
C SER A 102 -18.44 -6.72 -4.57
N SER A 103 -18.51 -5.94 -5.66
CA SER A 103 -18.18 -6.34 -7.03
C SER A 103 -16.69 -6.27 -7.37
N LYS A 104 -15.77 -6.20 -6.39
CA LYS A 104 -14.35 -5.97 -6.65
C LYS A 104 -13.43 -6.91 -5.87
N ILE A 105 -12.18 -6.94 -6.28
CA ILE A 105 -11.08 -7.58 -5.56
C ILE A 105 -10.10 -6.47 -5.15
N LEU A 106 -9.58 -6.55 -3.93
CA LEU A 106 -8.50 -5.70 -3.45
C LEU A 106 -7.28 -6.57 -3.19
N LEU A 107 -6.21 -6.33 -3.93
CA LEU A 107 -4.89 -6.90 -3.65
C LEU A 107 -4.11 -5.92 -2.81
N ILE A 108 -3.51 -6.38 -1.72
CA ILE A 108 -2.71 -5.55 -0.82
C ILE A 108 -1.37 -6.22 -0.61
N SER A 109 -0.29 -5.45 -0.77
CA SER A 109 1.04 -5.80 -0.32
C SER A 109 1.42 -4.86 0.81
N CYS A 110 1.87 -5.39 1.94
CA CYS A 110 2.25 -4.60 3.09
C CYS A 110 3.57 -5.02 3.73
N VAL A 111 4.20 -4.07 4.41
CA VAL A 111 5.44 -4.27 5.16
C VAL A 111 5.47 -3.39 6.40
N SER A 112 5.93 -3.93 7.52
CA SER A 112 6.29 -3.14 8.70
C SER A 112 7.55 -2.33 8.39
N ILE A 113 7.63 -1.08 8.86
CA ILE A 113 8.86 -0.28 8.72
C ILE A 113 10.07 -0.93 9.38
N GLU A 114 9.88 -1.83 10.34
CA GLU A 114 10.97 -2.57 10.99
C GLU A 114 11.66 -3.53 10.03
N ASN A 115 10.94 -3.98 9.00
CA ASN A 115 11.44 -4.86 7.95
C ASN A 115 11.67 -4.12 6.63
N LEU A 116 11.47 -2.79 6.60
CA LEU A 116 11.61 -1.99 5.39
C LEU A 116 13.09 -1.75 5.08
N GLN A 117 13.56 -2.33 3.97
CA GLN A 117 14.96 -2.23 3.53
C GLN A 117 15.21 -1.06 2.57
N GLN A 118 14.17 -0.31 2.22
CA GLN A 118 14.20 0.72 1.18
C GLN A 118 13.35 1.94 1.55
N THR A 119 13.32 2.95 0.69
CA THR A 119 12.44 4.11 0.92
C THR A 119 10.97 3.71 0.77
N SER A 120 10.06 4.52 1.31
CA SER A 120 8.61 4.32 1.11
C SER A 120 8.23 4.30 -0.38
N LEU A 121 8.87 5.14 -1.20
CA LEU A 121 8.71 5.10 -2.66
C LEU A 121 9.32 3.83 -3.28
N GLY A 122 10.46 3.36 -2.79
CA GLY A 122 11.05 2.09 -3.22
C GLY A 122 10.11 0.91 -2.97
N PHE A 123 9.51 0.85 -1.77
CA PHE A 123 8.48 -0.12 -1.44
C PHE A 123 7.27 -0.01 -2.36
N LEU A 124 6.72 1.20 -2.55
CA LEU A 124 5.59 1.43 -3.45
C LEU A 124 5.86 0.86 -4.85
N ASN A 125 7.03 1.15 -5.43
CA ASN A 125 7.38 0.72 -6.77
C ASN A 125 7.55 -0.78 -6.88
N GLN A 126 8.21 -1.41 -5.92
CA GLN A 126 8.40 -2.86 -5.92
C GLN A 126 7.08 -3.59 -5.69
N ALA A 127 6.30 -3.18 -4.68
CA ALA A 127 4.99 -3.77 -4.39
C ALA A 127 4.02 -3.61 -5.58
N ARG A 128 4.06 -2.45 -6.26
CA ARG A 128 3.32 -2.23 -7.51
C ARG A 128 3.74 -3.21 -8.59
N GLY A 129 5.04 -3.36 -8.83
CA GLY A 129 5.57 -4.31 -9.82
C GLY A 129 5.10 -5.73 -9.56
N GLU A 130 5.29 -6.21 -8.32
CA GLU A 130 4.87 -7.56 -7.90
C GLU A 130 3.36 -7.77 -8.11
N ILE A 131 2.51 -6.84 -7.66
CA ILE A 131 1.05 -6.99 -7.83
C ILE A 131 0.64 -6.92 -9.30
N ILE A 132 1.24 -6.05 -10.11
CA ILE A 132 0.94 -5.98 -11.54
C ILE A 132 1.31 -7.30 -12.23
N ASP A 133 2.46 -7.88 -11.92
CA ASP A 133 2.90 -9.18 -12.47
C ASP A 133 1.94 -10.31 -12.11
N LEU A 134 1.41 -10.32 -10.87
CA LEU A 134 0.37 -11.26 -10.45
C LEU A 134 -0.91 -11.10 -11.28
N VAL A 135 -1.35 -9.85 -11.49
CA VAL A 135 -2.56 -9.54 -12.26
C VAL A 135 -2.43 -9.98 -13.71
N PHE A 136 -1.26 -9.78 -14.32
CA PHE A 136 -0.99 -10.25 -15.68
C PHE A 136 -0.86 -11.77 -15.78
N SER A 137 -0.30 -12.42 -14.76
CA SER A 137 -0.23 -13.88 -14.68
C SER A 137 -1.62 -14.51 -14.49
N ALA A 138 -2.55 -13.75 -13.93
CA ALA A 138 -3.89 -14.20 -13.58
C ALA A 138 -4.95 -14.07 -14.69
N ILE A 139 -4.57 -14.02 -15.97
CA ILE A 139 -5.50 -13.84 -17.09
C ILE A 139 -6.15 -15.14 -17.59
N GLN A 140 -5.81 -16.30 -17.02
CA GLN A 140 -6.48 -17.54 -17.40
C GLN A 140 -7.91 -17.52 -16.84
N LEU A 141 -8.88 -17.44 -17.75
CA LEU A 141 -10.28 -17.66 -17.40
C LEU A 141 -10.39 -19.08 -16.82
N LYS A 142 -11.09 -19.23 -15.70
CA LYS A 142 -11.42 -20.58 -15.23
C LYS A 142 -12.27 -21.23 -16.31
N ASP A 143 -11.78 -22.33 -16.89
CA ASP A 143 -12.64 -23.22 -17.67
C ASP A 143 -13.80 -23.65 -16.74
N MET A 144 -15.03 -23.35 -17.18
CA MET A 144 -16.25 -23.73 -16.48
C MET A 144 -16.45 -25.25 -16.52
#